data_AF-A0A845SMR4-F1
#
_entry.id   AF-A0A845SMR4-F1
#
_cell.length_a   1.000
_cell.length_b   1.000
_cell.length_c   1.000
_cell.angle_alpha   90.00
_cell.angle_beta   90.00
_cell.angle_gamma   90.00
#
_symmetry.space_group_name_H-M   'P 1'
#
loop_
_entity.id
_entity.type
_entity.pdbx_description
1 polymer ?
#
loop_
_entity_poly.entity_id
_entity_poly.type
_entity_poly.pdbx_seq_one_letter_code
_entity_poly.pdbx_strand_id
1 'polypeptide(L)'
;MCKFGPSFYEFLFDSNIEFIKKPDGNTIIFGALNLTHTGIRHIPQKLIIVNSLIMRYCDIESLPAGLQVFDDLDLKNTPIKRLPNDLHVGGSLFLENSQISELPDNLEIEGGLDLENTPIKKLPHNLCVGDYLNIQGTNITDLPEDLYVGHSLLLDNEKISNNAAYRNILASGVIWPRKRQYINRNVKILTKVANTDSSHKRCVFF
;
A
#
# COMPACT_ATOMS: atom_id res chain seq x y z
N MET A 1 -3.68 -28.72 20.70
CA MET A 1 -4.35 -28.02 19.58
C MET A 1 -3.68 -26.66 19.42
N CYS A 2 -2.83 -26.50 18.42
CA CYS A 2 -2.05 -25.28 18.20
C CYS A 2 -3.00 -24.12 17.84
N LYS A 3 -3.18 -23.17 18.76
CA LYS A 3 -4.07 -22.01 18.61
C LYS A 3 -3.43 -20.83 17.85
N PHE A 4 -2.22 -21.03 17.31
CA PHE A 4 -1.44 -19.99 16.64
C PHE A 4 -0.96 -20.56 15.30
N GLY A 5 -1.23 -19.85 14.20
CA GLY A 5 -0.69 -20.19 12.88
C GLY A 5 0.84 -20.08 12.84
N PRO A 6 1.48 -20.41 11.71
CA PRO A 6 2.94 -20.32 11.60
C PRO A 6 3.41 -18.89 11.86
N SER A 7 4.54 -18.73 12.52
CA SER A 7 5.16 -17.42 12.63
C SER A 7 5.64 -16.95 11.26
N PHE A 8 5.74 -15.62 11.08
CA PHE A 8 6.20 -15.04 9.82
C PHE A 8 7.56 -15.59 9.36
N TYR A 9 8.52 -15.72 10.28
CA TYR A 9 9.86 -16.20 9.93
C TYR A 9 9.89 -17.69 9.61
N GLU A 10 9.14 -18.53 10.34
CA GLU A 10 8.97 -19.95 9.98
C GLU A 10 8.44 -20.09 8.56
N PHE A 11 7.42 -19.31 8.19
CA PHE A 11 6.91 -19.30 6.82
C PHE A 11 7.99 -18.94 5.79
N LEU A 12 8.82 -17.93 6.06
CA LEU A 12 9.92 -17.57 5.15
C LEU A 12 10.90 -18.72 4.99
N PHE A 13 11.30 -19.38 6.09
CA PHE A 13 12.21 -20.52 6.06
C PHE A 13 11.61 -21.71 5.29
N ASP A 14 10.37 -22.09 5.60
CA ASP A 14 9.68 -23.21 4.96
C ASP A 14 9.42 -22.96 3.46
N SER A 15 9.22 -21.68 3.09
CA SER A 15 9.01 -21.26 1.71
C SER A 15 10.33 -20.98 0.96
N ASN A 16 11.48 -21.20 1.60
CA ASN A 16 12.80 -20.90 1.05
C ASN A 16 12.92 -19.45 0.53
N ILE A 17 12.34 -18.50 1.26
CA ILE A 17 12.39 -17.07 0.95
C ILE A 17 13.60 -16.46 1.64
N GLU A 18 14.54 -15.95 0.86
CA GLU A 18 15.71 -15.26 1.37
C GLU A 18 15.33 -13.89 1.95
N PHE A 19 15.90 -13.58 3.13
CA PHE A 19 15.73 -12.29 3.79
C PHE A 19 16.99 -11.88 4.53
N ILE A 20 17.14 -10.57 4.76
CA ILE A 20 18.19 -10.00 5.62
C ILE A 20 17.54 -9.43 6.87
N LYS A 21 18.06 -9.82 8.05
CA LYS A 21 17.70 -9.19 9.32
C LYS A 21 18.83 -8.26 9.77
N LYS A 22 18.55 -6.97 9.83
CA LYS A 22 19.53 -5.95 10.22
C LYS A 22 19.52 -5.71 11.73
N PRO A 23 20.66 -5.29 12.33
CA PRO A 23 20.74 -4.96 13.76
C PRO A 23 19.78 -3.85 14.23
N ASP A 24 19.35 -2.97 13.33
CA ASP A 24 18.39 -1.88 13.59
C ASP A 24 16.92 -2.35 13.65
N GLY A 25 16.69 -3.65 13.46
CA GLY A 25 15.39 -4.32 13.48
C GLY A 25 14.74 -4.46 12.11
N ASN A 26 15.30 -3.87 11.04
CA ASN A 26 14.74 -4.04 9.69
C ASN A 26 14.82 -5.51 9.25
N THR A 27 13.74 -6.01 8.65
CA THR A 27 13.75 -7.26 7.87
C THR A 27 13.56 -6.90 6.41
N ILE A 28 14.47 -7.33 5.53
CA ILE A 28 14.44 -6.99 4.11
C ILE A 28 14.25 -8.24 3.28
N ILE A 29 13.29 -8.21 2.36
CA ILE A 29 13.04 -9.25 1.36
C ILE A 29 13.18 -8.59 -0.02
N PHE A 30 14.07 -9.13 -0.86
CA PHE A 30 14.33 -8.57 -2.18
C PHE A 30 13.32 -8.99 -3.23
N GLY A 31 12.74 -10.18 -3.07
CA GLY A 31 11.70 -10.70 -3.96
C GLY A 31 10.31 -10.18 -3.60
N ALA A 32 9.33 -10.54 -4.44
CA ALA A 32 7.93 -10.39 -4.07
C ALA A 32 7.58 -11.38 -2.95
N LEU A 33 6.73 -10.96 -2.02
CA LEU A 33 6.25 -11.79 -0.93
C LEU A 33 4.75 -12.01 -1.07
N ASN A 34 4.32 -13.27 -1.16
CA ASN A 34 2.91 -13.63 -1.24
C ASN A 34 2.49 -14.40 0.02
N LEU A 35 1.65 -13.77 0.84
CA LEU A 35 1.06 -14.32 2.06
C LEU A 35 -0.43 -14.69 1.88
N THR A 36 -0.90 -14.75 0.63
CA THR A 36 -2.29 -15.06 0.31
C THR A 36 -2.70 -16.42 0.90
N HIS A 37 -3.84 -16.46 1.59
CA HIS A 37 -4.35 -17.66 2.29
C HIS A 37 -3.39 -18.30 3.31
N THR A 38 -2.37 -17.58 3.78
CA THR A 38 -1.51 -18.08 4.86
C THR A 38 -2.21 -17.95 6.22
N GLY A 39 -1.83 -18.80 7.18
CA GLY A 39 -2.27 -18.70 8.57
C GLY A 39 -1.54 -17.62 9.39
N ILE A 40 -0.75 -16.76 8.73
CA ILE A 40 0.03 -15.71 9.37
C ILE A 40 -0.93 -14.60 9.82
N ARG A 41 -0.83 -14.22 11.09
CA ARG A 41 -1.66 -13.15 11.69
C ARG A 41 -0.91 -11.86 11.97
N HIS A 42 0.42 -11.93 11.96
CA HIS A 42 1.29 -10.80 12.26
C HIS A 42 2.52 -10.83 11.37
N ILE A 43 2.85 -9.69 10.77
CA ILE A 43 4.11 -9.44 10.08
C ILE A 43 4.99 -8.52 10.96
N PRO A 44 6.32 -8.62 10.90
CA PRO A 44 7.21 -7.89 11.80
C PRO A 44 7.21 -6.38 11.54
N GLN A 45 7.48 -5.60 12.59
CA GLN A 45 7.76 -4.17 12.46
C GLN A 45 8.97 -3.93 11.55
N LYS A 46 9.00 -2.77 10.88
CA LYS A 46 10.10 -2.39 9.98
C LYS A 46 10.39 -3.44 8.90
N LEU A 47 9.34 -4.05 8.35
CA LEU A 47 9.44 -4.94 7.20
C LEU A 47 9.62 -4.12 5.92
N ILE A 48 10.64 -4.46 5.15
CA ILE A 48 10.94 -3.84 3.86
C ILE A 48 10.83 -4.92 2.78
N ILE A 49 9.89 -4.74 1.85
CA ILE A 49 9.74 -5.56 0.66
C ILE A 49 10.18 -4.73 -0.54
N VAL A 50 11.25 -5.14 -1.21
CA VAL A 50 11.82 -4.40 -2.34
C VAL A 50 10.94 -4.51 -3.59
N ASN A 51 10.16 -5.59 -3.70
CA ASN A 51 9.17 -5.75 -4.76
C ASN A 51 7.76 -5.72 -4.14
N SER A 52 6.80 -6.44 -4.72
CA SER A 52 5.41 -6.42 -4.30
C SER A 52 5.14 -7.28 -3.06
N LEU A 53 4.17 -6.87 -2.25
CA LEU A 53 3.64 -7.63 -1.11
C LEU A 53 2.16 -7.94 -1.35
N ILE A 54 1.81 -9.23 -1.40
CA ILE A 54 0.45 -9.70 -1.65
C ILE A 54 -0.07 -10.40 -0.39
N MET A 55 -1.14 -9.89 0.21
CA MET A 55 -1.72 -10.39 1.46
C MET A 55 -3.23 -10.61 1.35
N ARG A 56 -3.69 -11.17 0.24
CA ARG A 56 -5.12 -11.41 0.01
C ARG A 56 -5.67 -12.49 0.94
N TYR A 57 -6.90 -12.33 1.41
CA TYR A 57 -7.60 -13.35 2.20
C TYR A 57 -6.81 -13.86 3.42
N CYS A 58 -6.05 -12.97 4.07
CA CYS A 58 -5.33 -13.28 5.30
C CYS A 58 -6.09 -12.77 6.54
N ASP A 59 -5.83 -13.38 7.70
CA ASP A 59 -6.37 -12.97 9.01
C ASP A 59 -5.57 -11.81 9.64
N ILE A 60 -4.73 -11.09 8.88
CA ILE A 60 -3.96 -9.95 9.39
C ILE A 60 -4.90 -8.77 9.61
N GLU A 61 -5.10 -8.36 10.86
CA GLU A 61 -6.03 -7.27 11.20
C GLU A 61 -5.39 -5.88 11.13
N SER A 62 -4.06 -5.80 11.11
CA SER A 62 -3.33 -4.52 11.05
C SER A 62 -1.95 -4.67 10.41
N LEU A 63 -1.52 -3.64 9.69
CA LEU A 63 -0.15 -3.52 9.20
C LEU A 63 0.75 -2.95 10.32
N PRO A 64 2.01 -3.36 10.39
CA PRO A 64 2.95 -2.86 11.36
C PRO A 64 3.47 -1.47 10.99
N ALA A 65 3.99 -0.72 11.96
CA ALA A 65 4.71 0.52 11.70
C ALA A 65 6.02 0.25 10.96
N GLY A 66 6.42 1.22 10.14
CA GLY A 66 7.62 1.16 9.31
C GLY A 66 7.56 0.13 8.18
N LEU A 67 6.38 -0.37 7.81
CA LEU A 67 6.20 -1.21 6.62
C LEU A 67 6.52 -0.38 5.37
N GLN A 68 7.44 -0.88 4.54
CA GLN A 68 7.80 -0.29 3.26
C GLN A 68 7.70 -1.33 2.16
N VAL A 69 6.93 -1.04 1.13
CA VAL A 69 6.78 -1.86 -0.08
C VAL A 69 7.17 -0.98 -1.26
N PHE A 70 8.17 -1.38 -2.03
CA PHE A 70 8.74 -0.51 -3.08
C PHE A 70 8.06 -0.65 -4.43
N ASP A 71 7.22 -1.66 -4.57
CA ASP A 71 6.36 -1.89 -5.72
C ASP A 71 4.90 -1.94 -5.24
N ASP A 72 4.07 -2.82 -5.78
CA ASP A 72 2.66 -2.94 -5.41
C ASP A 72 2.42 -3.56 -4.02
N LEU A 73 1.43 -3.01 -3.29
CA LEU A 73 0.88 -3.58 -2.06
C LEU A 73 -0.57 -4.02 -2.29
N ASP A 74 -0.82 -5.31 -2.14
CA ASP A 74 -2.15 -5.90 -2.33
C ASP A 74 -2.76 -6.44 -1.04
N LEU A 75 -3.82 -5.78 -0.57
CA LEU A 75 -4.56 -6.07 0.65
C LEU A 75 -6.02 -6.41 0.36
N LYS A 76 -6.35 -6.88 -0.85
CA LYS A 76 -7.73 -7.20 -1.23
C LYS A 76 -8.32 -8.24 -0.29
N ASN A 77 -9.59 -8.07 0.07
CA ASN A 77 -10.34 -9.01 0.91
C ASN A 77 -9.65 -9.29 2.27
N THR A 78 -9.15 -8.25 2.93
CA THR A 78 -8.54 -8.35 4.27
C THR A 78 -9.42 -7.67 5.34
N PRO A 79 -9.32 -8.09 6.62
CA PRO A 79 -10.04 -7.43 7.71
C PRO A 79 -9.39 -6.11 8.16
N ILE A 80 -8.34 -5.65 7.47
CA ILE A 80 -7.60 -4.42 7.81
C ILE A 80 -8.52 -3.20 7.70
N LYS A 81 -8.52 -2.36 8.76
CA LYS A 81 -9.43 -1.21 8.89
C LYS A 81 -8.76 0.14 8.66
N ARG A 82 -7.44 0.21 8.84
CA ARG A 82 -6.61 1.43 8.79
C ARG A 82 -5.23 1.10 8.25
N LEU A 83 -4.62 2.08 7.58
CA LEU A 83 -3.21 2.02 7.17
C LEU A 83 -2.35 2.78 8.20
N PRO A 84 -1.09 2.35 8.43
CA PRO A 84 -0.14 3.13 9.21
C PRO A 84 0.13 4.49 8.55
N ASN A 85 0.28 5.55 9.35
CA ASN A 85 0.59 6.89 8.84
C ASN A 85 1.98 6.98 8.18
N ASP A 86 2.87 6.03 8.47
CA ASP A 86 4.22 5.94 7.95
C ASP A 86 4.38 4.85 6.86
N LEU A 87 3.26 4.33 6.35
CA LEU A 87 3.26 3.35 5.26
C LEU A 87 3.87 3.95 3.99
N HIS A 88 4.82 3.23 3.39
CA HIS A 88 5.37 3.56 2.08
C HIS A 88 4.98 2.49 1.05
N VAL A 89 4.38 2.92 -0.06
CA VAL A 89 4.07 2.09 -1.23
C VAL A 89 4.63 2.77 -2.47
N GLY A 90 5.57 2.11 -3.15
CA GLY A 90 6.24 2.66 -4.34
C GLY A 90 5.48 2.43 -5.65
N GLY A 91 4.57 1.46 -5.68
CA GLY A 91 3.70 1.17 -6.83
C GLY A 91 2.24 1.51 -6.56
N SER A 92 1.37 0.56 -6.88
CA SER A 92 -0.08 0.63 -6.66
C SER A 92 -0.48 0.05 -5.30
N LEU A 93 -1.59 0.55 -4.76
CA LEU A 93 -2.19 0.09 -3.52
C LEU A 93 -3.61 -0.44 -3.78
N PHE A 94 -3.78 -1.73 -3.54
CA PHE A 94 -5.03 -2.45 -3.78
C PHE A 94 -5.73 -2.78 -2.47
N LEU A 95 -6.91 -2.20 -2.23
CA LEU A 95 -7.67 -2.30 -0.99
C LEU A 95 -9.09 -2.85 -1.21
N GLU A 96 -9.39 -3.40 -2.39
CA GLU A 96 -10.73 -3.81 -2.79
C GLU A 96 -11.34 -4.80 -1.80
N ASN A 97 -12.61 -4.57 -1.46
CA ASN A 97 -13.38 -5.39 -0.50
C ASN A 97 -12.72 -5.51 0.90
N SER A 98 -11.77 -4.65 1.24
CA SER A 98 -11.22 -4.56 2.61
C SER A 98 -12.15 -3.77 3.54
N GLN A 99 -11.80 -3.72 4.83
CA GLN A 99 -12.54 -2.96 5.84
C GLN A 99 -11.98 -1.53 6.05
N ILE A 100 -11.16 -1.03 5.13
CA ILE A 100 -10.56 0.31 5.20
C ILE A 100 -11.66 1.37 5.28
N SER A 101 -11.62 2.16 6.35
CA SER A 101 -12.62 3.20 6.63
C SER A 101 -12.05 4.63 6.59
N GLU A 102 -10.72 4.74 6.60
CA GLU A 102 -9.96 6.00 6.54
C GLU A 102 -8.62 5.74 5.85
N LEU A 103 -8.11 6.77 5.16
CA LEU A 103 -6.74 6.80 4.63
C LEU A 103 -5.92 7.81 5.43
N PRO A 104 -4.59 7.63 5.54
CA PRO A 104 -3.70 8.62 6.13
C PRO A 104 -3.77 9.96 5.37
N ASP A 105 -3.61 11.06 6.11
CA ASP A 105 -3.46 12.38 5.50
C ASP A 105 -2.18 12.45 4.63
N ASN A 106 -2.25 13.17 3.51
CA ASN A 106 -1.14 13.32 2.56
C ASN A 106 -0.62 11.98 1.98
N LEU A 107 -1.50 10.97 1.86
CA LEU A 107 -1.16 9.73 1.18
C LEU A 107 -0.76 10.02 -0.28
N GLU A 108 0.45 9.61 -0.65
CA GLU A 108 1.00 9.71 -2.01
C GLU A 108 1.20 8.28 -2.55
N ILE A 109 0.57 7.97 -3.69
CA ILE A 109 0.70 6.69 -4.39
C ILE A 109 1.22 6.97 -5.80
N GLU A 110 2.36 6.38 -6.18
CA GLU A 110 2.95 6.60 -7.51
C GLU A 110 2.16 5.87 -8.61
N GLY A 111 1.60 4.69 -8.29
CA GLY A 111 0.73 3.92 -9.19
C GLY A 111 -0.76 4.21 -9.00
N GLY A 112 -1.58 3.17 -9.06
CA GLY A 112 -3.02 3.25 -8.84
C GLY A 112 -3.43 3.03 -7.38
N LEU A 113 -4.57 3.59 -6.99
CA LEU A 113 -5.22 3.34 -5.70
C LEU A 113 -6.62 2.77 -5.95
N ASP A 114 -6.83 1.53 -5.52
CA ASP A 114 -8.13 0.87 -5.65
C ASP A 114 -8.80 0.70 -4.28
N LEU A 115 -9.94 1.36 -4.11
CA LEU A 115 -10.77 1.36 -2.90
C LEU A 115 -12.14 0.71 -3.15
N GLU A 116 -12.30 -0.02 -4.25
CA GLU A 116 -13.59 -0.59 -4.66
C GLU A 116 -14.24 -1.36 -3.50
N ASN A 117 -15.53 -1.09 -3.26
CA ASN A 117 -16.34 -1.76 -2.24
C ASN A 117 -15.76 -1.68 -0.80
N THR A 118 -14.98 -0.65 -0.49
CA THR A 118 -14.57 -0.36 0.90
C THR A 118 -15.59 0.54 1.62
N PRO A 119 -15.70 0.48 2.97
CA PRO A 119 -16.65 1.30 3.72
C PRO A 119 -16.24 2.78 3.85
N ILE A 120 -15.13 3.21 3.23
CA ILE A 120 -14.61 4.57 3.28
C ILE A 120 -15.66 5.60 2.86
N LYS A 121 -15.67 6.74 3.56
CA LYS A 121 -16.67 7.81 3.39
C LYS A 121 -16.11 9.10 2.81
N LYS A 122 -14.80 9.31 2.92
CA LYS A 122 -14.11 10.53 2.50
C LYS A 122 -12.69 10.20 2.06
N LEU A 123 -12.20 10.91 1.05
CA LEU A 123 -10.78 10.94 0.71
C LEU A 123 -10.09 12.04 1.54
N PRO A 124 -8.83 11.85 1.95
CA PRO A 124 -8.08 12.89 2.64
C PRO A 124 -7.77 14.06 1.70
N HIS A 125 -7.56 15.24 2.28
CA HIS A 125 -6.97 16.36 1.54
C HIS A 125 -5.56 16.02 1.07
N ASN A 126 -5.13 16.63 -0.03
CA ASN A 126 -3.85 16.39 -0.70
C ASN A 126 -3.59 14.95 -1.15
N LEU A 127 -4.64 14.11 -1.27
CA LEU A 127 -4.49 12.78 -1.85
C LEU A 127 -3.94 12.89 -3.28
N CYS A 128 -2.82 12.20 -3.53
CA CYS A 128 -2.13 12.22 -4.81
C CYS A 128 -1.94 10.79 -5.32
N VAL A 129 -2.58 10.47 -6.44
CA VAL A 129 -2.50 9.16 -7.09
C VAL A 129 -1.94 9.34 -8.50
N GLY A 130 -0.82 8.67 -8.80
CA GLY A 130 -0.07 8.91 -10.03
C GLY A 130 -0.72 8.31 -11.27
N ASP A 131 -1.52 7.25 -11.13
CA ASP A 131 -2.21 6.59 -12.23
C ASP A 131 -3.74 6.70 -12.11
N TYR A 132 -4.41 5.66 -11.61
CA TYR A 132 -5.87 5.62 -11.49
C TYR A 132 -6.34 5.61 -10.04
N LEU A 133 -7.51 6.19 -9.79
CA LEU A 133 -8.22 6.08 -8.52
C LEU A 133 -9.58 5.41 -8.77
N ASN A 134 -9.82 4.28 -8.12
CA ASN A 134 -11.11 3.60 -8.14
C ASN A 134 -11.80 3.73 -6.78
N ILE A 135 -12.96 4.39 -6.76
CA ILE A 135 -13.81 4.57 -5.57
C ILE A 135 -15.22 4.03 -5.79
N GLN A 136 -15.43 3.17 -6.78
CA GLN A 136 -16.73 2.55 -7.05
C GLN A 136 -17.19 1.71 -5.86
N GLY A 137 -18.49 1.71 -5.59
CA GLY A 137 -19.06 0.95 -4.46
C GLY A 137 -18.71 1.49 -3.07
N THR A 138 -17.95 2.59 -2.95
CA THR A 138 -17.68 3.24 -1.65
C THR A 138 -18.85 4.12 -1.18
N ASN A 139 -18.74 4.67 0.04
CA ASN A 139 -19.69 5.65 0.59
C ASN A 139 -19.26 7.10 0.34
N ILE A 140 -18.30 7.34 -0.56
CA ILE A 140 -17.84 8.67 -0.90
C ILE A 140 -18.91 9.41 -1.69
N THR A 141 -19.24 10.63 -1.25
CA THR A 141 -20.23 11.52 -1.87
C THR A 141 -19.61 12.84 -2.34
N ASP A 142 -18.39 13.14 -1.88
CA ASP A 142 -17.65 14.35 -2.22
C ASP A 142 -16.18 14.05 -2.49
N LEU A 143 -15.63 14.72 -3.50
CA LEU A 143 -14.20 14.73 -3.81
C LEU A 143 -13.55 15.99 -3.21
N PRO A 144 -12.33 15.88 -2.64
CA PRO A 144 -11.58 17.05 -2.22
C PRO A 144 -11.21 17.93 -3.42
N GLU A 145 -11.24 19.25 -3.25
CA GLU A 145 -10.89 20.21 -4.31
C GLU A 145 -9.44 20.10 -4.76
N ASP A 146 -8.57 19.62 -3.87
CA ASP A 146 -7.13 19.43 -4.03
C ASP A 146 -6.72 17.99 -4.38
N LEU A 147 -7.69 17.13 -4.73
CA LEU A 147 -7.43 15.77 -5.22
C LEU A 147 -6.60 15.81 -6.50
N TYR A 148 -5.62 14.90 -6.61
CA TYR A 148 -4.86 14.65 -7.83
C TYR A 148 -4.90 13.17 -8.21
N VAL A 149 -5.20 12.91 -9.47
CA VAL A 149 -5.24 11.60 -10.14
C VAL A 149 -4.64 11.79 -11.52
N GLY A 150 -3.58 11.06 -11.85
CA GLY A 150 -2.79 11.29 -13.06
C GLY A 150 -3.48 10.86 -14.36
N HIS A 151 -4.35 9.86 -14.31
CA HIS A 151 -4.96 9.27 -15.49
C HIS A 151 -6.48 9.07 -15.37
N SER A 152 -6.94 8.08 -14.60
CA SER A 152 -8.35 7.64 -14.63
C SER A 152 -9.02 7.72 -13.26
N LEU A 153 -10.24 8.24 -13.20
CA LEU A 153 -11.06 8.25 -11.98
C LEU A 153 -12.31 7.40 -12.22
N LEU A 154 -12.42 6.27 -11.53
CA LEU A 154 -13.57 5.37 -11.57
C LEU A 154 -14.44 5.63 -10.34
N LEU A 155 -15.70 5.98 -10.56
CA LEU A 155 -16.63 6.36 -9.49
C LEU A 155 -18.09 6.09 -9.85
N ASP A 156 -18.94 6.06 -8.81
CA ASP A 156 -20.39 5.97 -8.98
C ASP A 156 -20.95 7.39 -9.21
N ASN A 157 -21.11 7.78 -10.49
CA ASN A 157 -21.52 9.14 -10.86
C ASN A 157 -22.80 9.62 -10.13
N GLU A 158 -23.76 8.73 -9.93
CA GLU A 158 -25.01 9.05 -9.21
C GLU A 158 -24.76 9.58 -7.80
N LYS A 159 -23.70 9.13 -7.11
CA LYS A 159 -23.34 9.57 -5.76
C LYS A 159 -22.60 10.91 -5.72
N ILE A 160 -21.90 11.28 -6.79
CA ILE A 160 -20.91 12.38 -6.82
C ILE A 160 -21.33 13.54 -7.75
N SER A 161 -22.38 13.38 -8.55
CA SER A 161 -22.83 14.35 -9.57
C SER A 161 -23.05 15.81 -9.09
N ASN A 162 -23.31 16.02 -7.80
CA ASN A 162 -23.48 17.36 -7.21
C ASN A 162 -22.18 18.01 -6.71
N ASN A 163 -21.08 17.28 -6.66
CA ASN A 163 -19.80 17.76 -6.18
C ASN A 163 -19.17 18.78 -7.17
N ALA A 164 -18.72 19.93 -6.65
CA ALA A 164 -18.16 21.00 -7.48
C ALA A 164 -16.83 20.61 -8.14
N ALA A 165 -15.96 19.89 -7.42
CA ALA A 165 -14.69 19.41 -7.97
C ALA A 165 -14.94 18.42 -9.11
N TYR A 166 -15.91 17.52 -8.97
CA TYR A 166 -16.32 16.60 -10.03
C TYR A 166 -16.84 17.32 -11.28
N ARG A 167 -17.66 18.37 -11.11
CA ARG A 167 -18.13 19.20 -12.24
C ARG A 167 -16.98 19.90 -12.97
N ASN A 168 -15.97 20.37 -12.22
CA ASN A 168 -14.77 20.96 -12.81
C ASN A 168 -14.00 19.92 -13.65
N ILE A 169 -13.81 18.70 -13.14
CA ILE A 169 -13.16 17.60 -13.87
C ILE A 169 -13.87 17.32 -15.21
N LEU A 170 -15.21 17.24 -15.20
CA LEU A 170 -15.99 17.01 -16.42
C LEU A 170 -15.86 18.17 -17.42
N ALA A 171 -15.78 19.41 -16.95
CA ALA A 171 -15.70 20.61 -17.80
C ALA A 171 -14.30 20.82 -18.40
N SER A 172 -13.22 20.47 -17.69
CA SER A 172 -11.83 20.68 -18.13
C SER A 172 -11.18 19.48 -18.81
N GLY A 173 -11.81 18.30 -18.75
CA GLY A 173 -11.13 17.03 -18.97
C GLY A 173 -10.24 16.65 -17.79
N VAL A 174 -9.91 15.36 -17.66
CA VAL A 174 -9.08 14.83 -16.56
C VAL A 174 -7.63 15.24 -16.78
N ILE A 175 -7.29 16.46 -16.38
CA ILE A 175 -5.92 16.92 -16.19
C ILE A 175 -5.93 17.82 -14.96
N TRP A 176 -5.65 17.25 -13.79
CA TRP A 176 -5.27 18.08 -12.64
C TRP A 176 -3.81 18.50 -12.81
N PRO A 177 -3.49 19.77 -13.06
CA PRO A 177 -2.10 20.18 -13.21
C PRO A 177 -1.40 20.17 -11.85
N ARG A 178 -0.55 19.17 -11.58
CA ARG A 178 0.58 19.34 -10.66
C ARG A 178 1.87 19.34 -11.47
N LYS A 179 2.71 20.35 -11.25
CA LYS A 179 4.09 20.35 -11.76
C LYS A 179 4.80 19.13 -11.15
N ARG A 180 5.28 18.23 -12.01
CA ARG A 180 6.10 17.07 -11.62
C ARG A 180 7.23 17.50 -10.68
N GLN A 181 7.14 17.10 -9.43
CA GLN A 181 8.31 16.74 -8.63
C GLN A 181 8.12 15.29 -8.18
N TYR A 182 8.09 14.37 -9.15
CA TYR A 182 8.35 12.96 -8.88
C TYR A 182 9.84 12.86 -8.52
N ILE A 183 10.13 13.07 -7.23
CA ILE A 183 11.46 12.89 -6.70
C ILE A 183 11.61 11.40 -6.45
N ASN A 184 12.65 10.83 -7.04
CA ASN A 184 13.32 9.55 -6.78
C ASN A 184 13.44 9.16 -5.28
N ARG A 185 12.34 9.10 -4.50
CA ARG A 185 12.31 8.64 -3.11
C ARG A 185 12.67 7.17 -3.08
N ASN A 186 12.08 6.38 -3.97
CA ASN A 186 12.38 4.95 -4.13
C ASN A 186 13.88 4.73 -4.39
N VAL A 187 14.48 5.46 -5.34
CA VAL A 187 15.93 5.37 -5.60
C VAL A 187 16.74 5.77 -4.36
N LYS A 188 16.45 6.89 -3.69
CA LYS A 188 17.20 7.29 -2.48
C LYS A 188 17.09 6.27 -1.34
N ILE A 189 15.90 5.72 -1.09
CA ILE A 189 15.70 4.75 -0.01
C ILE A 189 16.34 3.40 -0.38
N LEU A 190 16.17 2.91 -1.62
CA LEU A 190 16.85 1.70 -2.10
C LEU A 190 18.37 1.84 -2.04
N THR A 191 18.92 2.99 -2.44
CA THR A 191 20.37 3.25 -2.34
C THR A 191 20.83 3.22 -0.88
N LYS A 192 20.02 3.72 0.07
CA LYS A 192 20.30 3.60 1.51
C LYS A 192 20.21 2.16 2.02
N VAL A 193 19.21 1.41 1.56
CA VAL A 193 19.04 -0.02 1.88
C VAL A 193 20.24 -0.83 1.37
N ALA A 194 20.71 -0.55 0.15
CA ALA A 194 21.84 -1.22 -0.51
C ALA A 194 23.23 -0.79 0.02
N ASN A 195 23.46 0.49 0.32
CA ASN A 195 24.77 0.97 0.81
C ASN A 195 25.12 0.49 2.23
N THR A 196 24.14 -0.05 2.96
CA THR A 196 24.38 -0.72 4.25
C THR A 196 24.74 -2.21 4.12
N ASP A 197 24.80 -2.74 2.89
CA ASP A 197 25.03 -4.15 2.56
C ASP A 197 26.52 -4.51 2.37
N SER A 198 27.44 -3.55 2.43
CA SER A 198 28.88 -3.80 2.18
C SER A 198 29.62 -4.56 3.29
N SER A 199 28.93 -5.10 4.30
CA SER A 199 29.58 -5.74 5.46
C SER A 199 28.92 -6.99 6.06
N HIS A 200 27.77 -7.47 5.57
CA HIS A 200 27.07 -8.57 6.24
C HIS A 200 26.99 -9.84 5.38
N LYS A 201 27.76 -10.83 5.82
CA LYS A 201 27.79 -12.21 5.34
C LYS A 201 26.35 -12.72 5.17
N ARG A 202 26.07 -13.34 4.01
CA ARG A 202 24.91 -14.22 3.81
C ARG A 202 24.80 -15.13 5.04
N CYS A 203 23.69 -15.07 5.77
CA CYS A 203 23.35 -16.12 6.71
C CYS A 203 22.98 -17.36 5.91
N VAL A 204 24.00 -18.10 5.49
CA VAL A 204 23.88 -19.52 5.17
C VAL A 204 24.07 -20.22 6.51
N PHE A 205 22.96 -20.59 7.16
CA PHE A 205 23.05 -21.55 8.27
C PHE A 205 23.26 -22.93 7.62
N PHE A 206 24.41 -23.55 7.91
CA PHE A 206 24.65 -24.98 7.69
C PHE A 206 23.86 -25.80 8.70
#